data_AF-A0A934ESI2-F1
#
_entry.id   AF-A0A934ESI2-F1
#
_cell.length_a   1.000
_cell.length_b   1.000
_cell.length_c   1.000
_cell.angle_alpha   90.00
_cell.angle_beta   90.00
_cell.angle_gamma   90.00
#
_symmetry.space_group_name_H-M   'P 1'
#
loop_
_entity.id
_entity.type
_entity.pdbx_description
1 polymer ?
#
loop_
_entity_poly.entity_id
_entity_poly.type
_entity_poly.pdbx_seq_one_letter_code
_entity_poly.pdbx_strand_id
1 'polypeptide(L)'
;MTYQNKFSILGFLNNCFFFVLKAIGVFILKMLFHTQVELREKIPARGPLIVAANHFSYMDPIVLQSMFPRRVSFMMTELYYEGRGKWL
;
A
#
# COMPACT_ATOMS: atom_id res chain seq x y z
N MET A 1 1.05 6.01 -21.07
CA MET A 1 1.96 7.06 -21.58
C MET A 1 1.63 8.30 -20.75
N THR A 2 2.37 8.64 -19.70
CA THR A 2 3.63 9.43 -19.79
C THR A 2 4.64 8.97 -18.74
N TYR A 3 5.75 8.36 -19.19
CA TYR A 3 6.93 8.15 -18.37
C TYR A 3 7.76 9.44 -18.47
N GLN A 4 7.49 10.41 -17.58
CA GLN A 4 8.37 11.55 -17.43
C GLN A 4 9.51 11.15 -16.50
N ASN A 5 10.65 10.89 -17.12
CA ASN A 5 11.92 10.62 -16.47
C ASN A 5 12.41 11.91 -15.79
N LYS A 6 12.03 12.11 -14.53
CA LYS A 6 12.72 13.02 -13.61
C LYS A 6 13.15 12.18 -12.44
N PHE A 7 14.45 11.91 -12.31
CA PHE A 7 15.02 11.60 -11.01
C PHE A 7 14.87 12.86 -10.15
N SER A 8 13.69 13.01 -9.57
CA SER A 8 13.34 14.10 -8.69
C SER A 8 13.68 13.66 -7.28
N ILE A 9 14.41 14.50 -6.55
CA ILE A 9 14.67 14.29 -5.12
C ILE A 9 13.36 14.01 -4.36
N LEU A 10 12.25 14.59 -4.81
CA LEU A 10 10.92 14.36 -4.26
C LEU A 10 10.43 12.93 -4.48
N GLY A 11 10.70 12.33 -5.65
CA GLY A 11 10.34 10.93 -5.94
C GLY A 11 11.14 9.95 -5.10
N PHE A 12 12.42 10.25 -4.87
CA PHE A 12 13.27 9.49 -3.95
C PHE A 12 12.76 9.59 -2.50
N LEU A 13 12.50 10.80 -2.01
CA LEU A 13 11.98 11.02 -0.65
C LEU A 13 10.61 10.34 -0.45
N ASN A 14 9.71 10.42 -1.43
CA ASN A 14 8.43 9.72 -1.40
C ASN A 14 8.60 8.19 -1.30
N ASN A 15 9.58 7.64 -2.01
CA ASN A 15 9.88 6.21 -1.92
C ASN A 15 10.42 5.83 -0.54
N CYS A 16 11.36 6.60 0.01
CA CYS A 16 11.86 6.38 1.38
C CYS A 16 10.71 6.46 2.39
N PHE A 17 9.88 7.50 2.32
CA PHE A 17 8.72 7.67 3.19
C PHE A 17 7.78 6.46 3.14
N PHE A 18 7.44 6.01 1.93
CA PHE A 18 6.63 4.81 1.75
C PHE A 18 7.26 3.56 2.40
N PHE A 19 8.55 3.31 2.19
CA PHE A 19 9.20 2.13 2.75
C PHE A 19 9.30 2.19 4.28
N VAL A 20 9.54 3.37 4.85
CA VAL A 20 9.52 3.58 6.30
C VAL A 20 8.14 3.29 6.87
N LEU A 21 7.08 3.90 6.33
CA LEU A 21 5.71 3.63 6.79
C LEU A 21 5.33 2.15 6.65
N LYS A 22 5.70 1.53 5.52
CA LYS A 22 5.47 0.10 5.30
C LYS A 22 6.18 -0.75 6.35
N ALA A 23 7.45 -0.46 6.66
CA ALA A 23 8.22 -1.19 7.65
C ALA A 23 7.62 -1.05 9.06
N ILE A 24 7.22 0.17 9.44
CA ILE A 24 6.53 0.43 10.71
C ILE A 24 5.23 -0.37 10.78
N GLY A 25 4.41 -0.32 9.73
CA GLY A 25 3.15 -1.07 9.67
C GLY A 25 3.36 -2.58 9.76
N VAL A 26 4.34 -3.13 9.05
CA VAL A 26 4.70 -4.56 9.15
C VAL A 26 5.12 -4.92 10.57
N PHE A 27 5.96 -4.09 11.21
CA PHE A 27 6.41 -4.32 12.57
C PHE A 27 5.23 -4.36 13.55
N ILE A 28 4.38 -3.32 13.54
CA ILE A 28 3.20 -3.22 14.42
C ILE A 28 2.25 -4.40 14.19
N LEU A 29 1.95 -4.73 12.93
CA LEU A 29 1.01 -5.80 12.59
C LEU A 29 1.54 -7.20 12.96
N LYS A 30 2.85 -7.41 12.89
CA LYS A 30 3.46 -8.67 13.36
C LYS A 30 3.53 -8.75 14.88
N MET A 31 3.87 -7.65 15.56
CA MET A 31 3.98 -7.61 17.03
C MET A 31 2.63 -7.73 17.72
N LEU A 32 1.64 -6.96 17.30
CA LEU A 32 0.37 -6.85 18.01
C LEU A 32 -0.65 -7.90 17.55
N PHE A 33 -0.66 -8.22 16.26
CA PHE A 33 -1.69 -9.08 15.66
C PHE A 33 -1.16 -10.42 15.17
N HIS A 34 0.15 -10.69 15.30
CA HIS A 34 0.78 -11.92 14.81
C HIS A 34 0.45 -12.22 13.35
N THR A 35 0.34 -11.17 12.53
CA THR A 35 -0.16 -11.28 11.16
C THR A 35 0.70 -12.22 10.31
N GLN A 36 0.06 -13.20 9.69
CA GLN A 36 0.70 -14.15 8.77
C GLN A 36 0.23 -13.91 7.34
N VAL A 37 1.12 -14.18 6.38
CA VAL A 37 0.82 -14.09 4.95
C VAL A 37 1.15 -15.42 4.33
N GLU A 38 0.14 -16.07 3.79
CA GLU A 38 0.29 -17.31 3.04
C GLU A 38 0.32 -17.04 1.54
N LEU A 39 0.93 -17.95 0.79
CA LEU A 39 0.91 -17.95 -0.68
C LEU A 39 1.43 -16.65 -1.34
N ARG A 40 2.34 -15.95 -0.67
CA ARG A 40 2.91 -14.68 -1.14
C ARG A 40 3.59 -14.83 -2.50
N GLU A 41 4.18 -15.99 -2.76
CA GLU A 41 4.87 -16.37 -3.99
C GLU A 41 3.94 -16.48 -5.20
N LYS A 42 2.62 -16.65 -4.99
CA LYS A 42 1.64 -16.67 -6.08
C LYS A 42 1.35 -15.28 -6.66
N ILE A 43 1.80 -14.22 -5.99
CA ILE A 43 1.56 -12.84 -6.43
C ILE A 43 2.56 -12.49 -7.54
N PRO A 44 2.10 -12.11 -8.75
CA PRO A 44 3.00 -11.75 -9.84
C PRO A 44 3.88 -10.57 -9.47
N ALA A 45 5.20 -10.71 -9.65
CA ALA A 45 6.18 -9.67 -9.33
C ALA A 45 6.01 -8.41 -10.19
N ARG A 46 5.49 -8.56 -11.41
CA ARG A 46 5.27 -7.49 -12.40
C ARG A 46 3.97 -7.72 -13.17
N GLY A 47 3.57 -6.71 -13.94
CA GLY A 47 2.33 -6.75 -14.73
C GLY A 47 1.08 -6.28 -13.97
N PRO A 48 -0.05 -6.15 -14.67
CA PRO A 48 -1.31 -5.72 -14.07
C PRO A 48 -1.83 -6.77 -13.08
N LEU A 49 -2.46 -6.30 -12.01
CA LEU A 49 -3.06 -7.14 -10.97
C LEU A 49 -4.22 -6.38 -10.34
N ILE A 50 -5.36 -7.05 -10.18
CA ILE A 50 -6.46 -6.57 -9.34
C ILE A 50 -6.44 -7.41 -8.08
N VAL A 51 -6.40 -6.74 -6.93
CA VAL A 51 -6.45 -7.39 -5.61
C VAL A 51 -7.85 -7.18 -5.06
N ALA A 52 -8.62 -8.26 -4.97
CA ALA A 52 -9.90 -8.26 -4.28
C ALA A 52 -9.70 -8.84 -2.88
N ALA A 53 -10.08 -8.09 -1.85
CA ALA A 53 -10.03 -8.51 -0.47
C ALA A 53 -11.43 -8.38 0.15
N ASN A 54 -11.74 -9.26 1.10
CA ASN A 54 -12.94 -9.11 1.90
C ASN A 54 -12.81 -7.82 2.73
N HIS A 55 -13.86 -7.00 2.77
CA HIS A 55 -13.85 -5.73 3.49
C HIS A 55 -14.50 -5.87 4.86
N PHE A 56 -13.71 -6.27 5.85
CA PHE A 56 -14.19 -6.53 7.21
C PHE A 56 -13.91 -5.35 8.15
N SER A 57 -12.88 -4.55 7.90
CA SER A 57 -12.43 -3.50 8.81
C SER A 57 -11.91 -2.27 8.08
N TYR A 58 -11.98 -1.11 8.75
CA TYR A 58 -11.26 0.09 8.31
C TYR A 58 -9.74 -0.08 8.29
N MET A 59 -9.21 -1.11 8.97
CA MET A 59 -7.79 -1.45 8.96
C MET A 59 -7.34 -2.15 7.67
N ASP A 60 -8.27 -2.61 6.82
CA ASP A 60 -7.95 -3.43 5.64
C ASP A 60 -6.92 -2.77 4.71
N PRO A 61 -7.00 -1.46 4.39
CA PRO A 61 -5.99 -0.81 3.55
C PRO A 61 -4.60 -0.78 4.19
N ILE A 62 -4.51 -0.63 5.52
CA ILE A 62 -3.23 -0.62 6.24
C ILE A 62 -2.61 -2.01 6.22
N VAL A 63 -3.40 -3.04 6.57
CA VAL A 63 -2.94 -4.44 6.56
C VAL A 63 -2.49 -4.84 5.16
N LEU A 64 -3.30 -4.56 4.14
CA LEU A 64 -2.97 -4.86 2.75
C LEU A 64 -1.72 -4.09 2.32
N GLN A 65 -1.65 -2.76 2.52
CA GLN A 65 -0.50 -2.00 2.03
C GLN A 65 0.82 -2.40 2.74
N SER A 66 0.77 -2.75 4.03
CA SER A 66 1.92 -3.21 4.78
C SER A 66 2.37 -4.61 4.36
N MET A 67 1.45 -5.57 4.25
CA MET A 67 1.78 -6.98 4.03
C MET A 67 1.97 -7.35 2.55
N PHE A 68 1.29 -6.66 1.63
CA PHE A 68 1.34 -6.97 0.21
C PHE A 68 2.74 -6.70 -0.37
N PRO A 69 3.27 -7.56 -1.27
CA PRO A 69 4.64 -7.40 -1.78
C PRO A 69 4.81 -6.16 -2.67
N ARG A 70 3.71 -5.63 -3.23
CA ARG A 70 3.70 -4.48 -4.15
C ARG A 70 2.93 -3.30 -3.54
N ARG A 71 3.15 -2.10 -4.07
CA ARG A 71 2.28 -0.94 -3.76
C ARG A 71 0.87 -1.24 -4.25
N VAL A 72 -0.13 -0.92 -3.43
CA VAL A 72 -1.54 -1.15 -3.73
C VAL A 72 -2.20 0.22 -3.89
N SER A 73 -2.85 0.43 -5.02
CA SER A 73 -3.72 1.59 -5.20
C SER A 73 -5.14 1.15 -4.89
N PHE A 74 -5.72 1.73 -3.85
CA PHE A 74 -7.09 1.43 -3.44
C PHE A 74 -8.06 2.24 -4.29
N MET A 75 -9.17 1.60 -4.66
CA MET A 75 -10.33 2.30 -5.19
C MET A 75 -11.19 2.73 -4.00
N MET A 76 -11.39 4.04 -3.87
CA MET A 76 -12.23 4.64 -2.84
C MET A 76 -13.26 5.57 -3.46
N THR A 77 -14.22 6.02 -2.66
CA THR A 77 -15.12 7.09 -3.08
C THR A 77 -14.34 8.39 -3.33
N GLU A 78 -14.84 9.23 -4.25
CA GLU A 78 -14.24 10.50 -4.68
C GLU A 78 -13.86 11.42 -3.52
N LEU A 79 -14.59 11.35 -2.40
CA LEU A 79 -14.33 12.12 -1.18
C LEU A 79 -12.88 11.96 -0.67
N TYR A 80 -12.28 10.78 -0.82
CA TYR A 80 -10.91 10.51 -0.39
C TYR A 80 -9.86 11.06 -1.36
N TYR A 81 -10.24 11.36 -2.60
CA TYR A 81 -9.35 11.96 -3.59
C TYR A 81 -9.49 13.48 -3.66
N GLU A 82 -10.68 14.03 -3.40
CA GLU A 82 -10.98 15.45 -3.65
C GLU A 82 -11.28 16.26 -2.38
N GLY A 83 -11.69 15.63 -1.28
CA GLY A 83 -12.13 16.31 -0.06
C GLY A 83 -11.12 16.35 1.10
N ARG A 84 -11.60 16.74 2.30
CA ARG A 84 -10.85 16.69 3.58
C ARG A 84 -10.36 15.28 3.96
N GLY A 85 -10.86 14.24 3.28
CA GLY A 85 -10.38 12.85 3.38
C GLY A 85 -9.03 12.59 2.71
N LYS A 86 -8.41 13.59 2.05
CA LYS A 86 -6.99 13.49 1.63
C LYS A 86 -6.01 13.39 2.80
N TRP A 87 -6.43 13.83 3.99
CA TRP A 87 -5.59 13.97 5.19
C TRP A 87 -6.02 13.04 6.34
N LEU A 88 -7.06 12.25 6.13
CA LEU A 88 -7.54 11.19 7.03
C LEU A 88 -7.32 9.85 6.35
#